data_AF-A0AAP5JV10-F1
#
_entry.id   AF-A0AAP5JV10-F1
#
_cell.length_a   1.000
_cell.length_b   1.000
_cell.length_c   1.000
_cell.angle_alpha   90.00
_cell.angle_beta   90.00
_cell.angle_gamma   90.00
#
_symmetry.space_group_name_H-M   'P 1'
#
loop_
_entity.id
_entity.type
_entity.pdbx_description
1 polymer ?
#
loop_
_entity_poly.entity_id
_entity_poly.type
_entity_poly.pdbx_seq_one_letter_code
_entity_poly.pdbx_strand_id
1 'polypeptide(L)' 'MLVARNMSHRELSRRTGIRLASINEMCLNKTQRLPLENLAAICEVLGVGITDVLELVDEEKTTGE' A
#
# COMPACT_ATOMS: atom_id res chain seq x y z
N MET A 1 0.01 -2.02 8.67
CA MET A 1 -0.65 -3.03 7.81
C MET A 1 0.21 -4.27 7.52
N LEU A 2 1.50 -4.15 7.11
CA LEU A 2 2.34 -5.31 6.73
C LEU A 2 3.00 -6.03 7.91
N VAL A 3 3.40 -5.29 8.96
CA VAL A 3 3.94 -5.86 10.21
C VAL A 3 2.94 -6.79 10.88
N ALA A 4 1.65 -6.41 10.88
CA ALA A 4 0.56 -7.24 11.44
C ALA A 4 0.35 -8.55 10.68
N ARG A 5 0.77 -8.64 9.41
CA ARG A 5 0.71 -9.84 8.56
C ARG A 5 2.04 -10.57 8.47
N ASN A 6 3.04 -10.17 9.26
CA ASN A 6 4.41 -10.69 9.24
C ASN A 6 5.03 -10.76 7.83
N MET A 7 4.62 -9.83 6.96
CA MET A 7 5.00 -9.82 5.54
C MET A 7 6.04 -8.73 5.28
N SER A 8 7.17 -9.10 4.66
CA SER A 8 8.18 -8.14 4.26
C SER A 8 7.80 -7.44 2.95
N HIS A 9 8.32 -6.22 2.72
CA HIS A 9 8.11 -5.51 1.45
C HIS A 9 8.65 -6.29 0.24
N ARG A 10 9.71 -7.08 0.45
CA ARG A 10 10.26 -8.01 -0.55
C ARG A 10 9.26 -9.10 -0.92
N GLU A 11 8.61 -9.68 0.08
CA GLU A 11 7.60 -10.71 -0.16
C GLU A 11 6.39 -10.13 -0.89
N LEU A 12 5.92 -8.94 -0.48
CA LEU A 12 4.82 -8.26 -1.17
C LEU A 12 5.17 -7.99 -2.64
N SER A 13 6.37 -7.46 -2.91
CA SER A 13 6.88 -7.22 -4.26
C SER A 13 6.89 -8.50 -5.13
N ARG A 14 7.29 -9.64 -4.56
CA ARG A 14 7.30 -10.92 -5.29
C ARG A 14 5.89 -11.41 -5.59
N ARG A 15 4.95 -11.26 -4.65
CA ARG A 15 3.57 -11.73 -4.81
C ARG A 15 2.75 -10.85 -5.73
N THR A 16 2.92 -9.53 -5.67
CA THR A 16 2.17 -8.58 -6.50
C THR A 16 2.82 -8.35 -7.87
N GLY A 17 4.08 -8.76 -8.05
CA GLY A 17 4.86 -8.45 -9.26
C GLY A 17 5.29 -6.98 -9.36
N ILE A 18 4.95 -6.15 -8.38
CA ILE A 18 5.30 -4.73 -8.35
C ILE A 18 6.77 -4.60 -7.92
N ARG A 19 7.51 -3.68 -8.54
CA ARG A 19 8.91 -3.40 -8.19
C ARG A 19 9.02 -3.04 -6.71
N LEU A 20 10.02 -3.61 -6.01
CA LEU A 20 10.28 -3.33 -4.59
C LEU A 20 10.40 -1.83 -4.27
N ALA A 21 11.00 -1.05 -5.18
CA ALA A 21 11.09 0.40 -5.04
C ALA A 21 9.70 1.06 -4.94
N SER A 22 8.78 0.67 -5.83
CA SER A 22 7.40 1.20 -5.84
C SER A 22 6.62 0.74 -4.62
N ILE A 23 6.76 -0.52 -4.19
CA ILE A 23 6.17 -0.99 -2.93
C ILE A 23 6.69 -0.16 -1.73
N ASN A 24 7.99 0.12 -1.69
CA ASN A 24 8.57 0.94 -0.62
C ASN A 24 8.01 2.36 -0.64
N GLU A 25 7.89 3.00 -1.81
CA GLU A 25 7.29 4.33 -1.94
C GLU A 25 5.82 4.35 -1.50
N MET A 26 5.04 3.32 -1.89
CA MET A 26 3.63 3.17 -1.50
C MET A 26 3.51 3.01 0.02
N CYS A 27 4.34 2.16 0.64
CA CYS A 27 4.33 1.95 2.08
C CYS A 27 4.78 3.20 2.88
N LEU A 28 5.51 4.11 2.24
CA LEU A 28 5.93 5.39 2.81
C LEU A 28 4.96 6.54 2.47
N ASN A 29 3.82 6.26 1.81
CA ASN A 29 2.88 7.27 1.31
C ASN A 29 3.53 8.34 0.41
N LYS A 30 4.60 7.98 -0.31
CA LYS A 30 5.30 8.90 -1.25
C LYS A 30 4.84 8.75 -2.69
N THR A 31 3.99 7.77 -2.97
CA THR A 31 3.48 7.50 -4.31
C THR A 31 2.40 8.50 -4.69
N GLN A 32 2.67 9.34 -5.70
CA GLN A 32 1.70 10.30 -6.24
C GLN A 32 0.73 9.68 -7.26
N ARG A 33 1.18 8.63 -7.96
CA ARG A 33 0.37 7.91 -8.96
C ARG A 33 0.32 6.45 -8.59
N LEU A 34 -0.86 5.97 -8.20
CA LEU A 34 -1.11 4.57 -7.94
C LEU A 34 -1.97 3.98 -9.07
N PRO A 35 -1.38 3.20 -9.99
CA PRO A 35 -2.15 2.48 -11.00
C PRO A 35 -3.18 1.57 -10.34
N LEU A 36 -4.41 1.54 -10.88
CA LEU A 36 -5.49 0.71 -10.34
C LEU A 36 -5.15 -0.79 -10.39
N GLU A 37 -4.38 -1.22 -11.40
CA GLU A 37 -3.85 -2.60 -11.48
C GLU A 37 -2.97 -2.97 -10.29
N ASN A 38 -2.13 -2.04 -9.82
CA ASN A 38 -1.26 -2.27 -8.67
C ASN A 38 -2.06 -2.30 -7.39
N LEU A 39 -3.05 -1.40 -7.25
CA LEU A 39 -3.96 -1.40 -6.11
C LEU A 39 -4.74 -2.71 -6.03
N ALA A 40 -5.29 -3.18 -7.16
CA ALA A 40 -6.02 -4.44 -7.22
C ALA A 40 -5.13 -5.63 -6.84
N ALA A 41 -3.92 -5.71 -7.38
CA ALA A 41 -2.96 -6.77 -7.05
C ALA A 41 -2.58 -6.77 -5.56
N ILE A 42 -2.40 -5.59 -4.96
CA ILE A 42 -2.12 -5.46 -3.52
C ILE A 42 -3.32 -5.94 -2.70
N CYS A 43 -4.54 -5.53 -3.07
CA CYS A 43 -5.77 -5.95 -2.39
C CYS A 43 -5.95 -7.46 -2.43
N GLU A 44 -5.75 -8.07 -3.61
CA GLU A 44 -5.86 -9.52 -3.82
C GLU A 44 -4.82 -10.30 -2.99
N VAL A 45 -3.54 -9.90 -3.03
CA VAL A 45 -2.46 -10.56 -2.27
C VAL A 45 -2.66 -10.46 -0.77
N LEU A 46 -3.20 -9.34 -0.29
CA LEU A 46 -3.43 -9.09 1.13
C LEU A 46 -4.81 -9.59 1.61
N GLY A 47 -5.70 -9.95 0.68
CA GLY A 47 -7.08 -10.34 0.98
C GLY A 47 -7.88 -9.23 1.65
N VAL A 48 -7.74 -7.99 1.18
CA VAL A 48 -8.35 -6.79 1.77
C VAL A 48 -9.14 -5.98 0.75
N GLY A 49 -10.01 -5.10 1.25
CA GLY A 49 -10.70 -4.12 0.44
C GLY A 49 -9.83 -2.89 0.14
N ILE A 50 -10.27 -2.09 -0.83
CA ILE A 50 -9.58 -0.86 -1.22
C ILE A 50 -9.46 0.13 -0.05
N THR A 51 -10.51 0.23 0.77
CA THR A 51 -10.56 1.13 1.94
C THR A 51 -9.64 0.71 3.08
N ASP A 52 -9.16 -0.54 3.08
CA ASP A 52 -8.14 -0.99 4.04
C ASP A 52 -6.73 -0.54 3.62
N VAL A 53 -6.55 -0.20 2.34
CA VAL A 53 -5.27 0.21 1.73
C VAL A 53 -5.19 1.73 1.55
N LEU A 54 -6.29 2.36 1.17
CA LEU A 54 -6.40 3.79 0.90
C LEU A 54 -7.42 4.43 1.83
N GLU A 55 -6.97 5.46 2.53
CA GLU A 55 -7.82 6.34 3.32
C GLU A 55 -7.80 7.73 2.70
N LEU A 56 -8.98 8.33 2.49
CA LEU A 56 -9.09 9.71 2.08
C LEU A 56 -8.97 10.59 3.32
N VAL A 57 -7.87 11.34 3.41
CA VAL A 57 -7.64 12.32 4.49
C VAL A 57 -7.87 13.73 3.95
N ASP A 58 -8.61 14.53 4.69
CA ASP A 58 -8.71 15.97 4.44
C ASP A 58 -7.40 16.62 4.93
N GLU A 59 -6.76 17.45 4.10
CA GLU A 59 -5.46 18.08 4.45
C GLU A 59 -5.52 18.92 5.75
N GLU A 60 -6.71 19.33 6.19
CA GLU A 60 -6.92 20.06 7.45
C GLU A 60 -6.85 19.20 8.73
N LYS A 61 -6.74 17.87 8.62
CA LYS A 61 -6.67 16.95 9.78
C LYS A 61 -5.34 16.24 10.00
N THR A 62 -4.27 16.63 9.31
CA THR A 62 -2.95 15.98 9.47
C THR A 62 -1.96 16.78 10.32
N THR A 63 -2.43 17.34 11.43
CA THR A 63 -1.56 17.74 12.55
C THR A 63 -2.15 17.18 13.83
N GLY A 64 -1.58 16.08 14.29
CA GLY A 64 -1.81 15.54 15.63
C GLY A 64 -2.38 14.13 15.59
N GLU A 65 -1.50 13.13 15.73
CA GLU A 65 -1.52 12.08 16.77
C GLU A 65 -0.22 11.27 16.71
#